data_AF-A0AAV5D995-F1
#
_entry.id   AF-A0AAV5D995-F1
#
_cell.length_a   1.000
_cell.length_b   1.000
_cell.length_c   1.000
_cell.angle_alpha   90.00
_cell.angle_beta   90.00
_cell.angle_gamma   90.00
#
_symmetry.space_group_name_H-M   'P 1'
#
loop_
_entity.id
_entity.type
_entity.pdbx_description
1 polymer ?
#
loop_
_entity_poly.entity_id
_entity_poly.type
_entity_poly.pdbx_seq_one_letter_code
_entity_poly.pdbx_strand_id
1 'polypeptide(L)'
;MLPSLVTGGCIALKSKLNGKYLRYSPENGKVLEVTGEDCISPYTRFCVEPSKKHDGHIHIRCCYNNKYWVAREVNHEWCLMGDANEPQEDLSDPSCTLLWA
;
A
#
# COMPACT_ATOMS: atom_id res chain seq x y z
N MET A 1 -1.37 -21.92 6.26
CA MET A 1 -0.80 -21.62 4.93
C MET A 1 -1.55 -20.44 4.37
N LEU A 2 -0.91 -19.28 4.28
CA LEU A 2 -1.42 -18.20 3.43
C LEU A 2 -1.45 -18.73 1.99
N PRO A 3 -2.52 -18.51 1.20
CA PRO A 3 -2.51 -18.88 -0.20
C PRO A 3 -1.32 -18.18 -0.86
N SER A 4 -0.55 -18.94 -1.64
CA SER A 4 0.58 -18.43 -2.42
C SER A 4 0.13 -17.14 -3.12
N LEU A 5 0.64 -16.01 -2.65
CA LEU A 5 0.37 -14.72 -3.24
C LEU A 5 0.79 -14.84 -4.70
N VAL A 6 -0.18 -14.80 -5.62
CA VAL A 6 0.08 -14.89 -7.05
C VAL A 6 0.97 -13.70 -7.41
N THR A 7 2.26 -13.95 -7.52
CA THR A 7 3.28 -12.98 -7.89
C THR A 7 2.97 -12.52 -9.31
N GLY A 8 2.32 -11.35 -9.42
CA GLY A 8 1.89 -10.76 -10.70
C GLY A 8 0.49 -10.13 -10.72
N GLY A 9 -0.32 -10.27 -9.65
CA GLY A 9 -1.64 -9.63 -9.57
C GLY A 9 -1.66 -8.27 -8.86
N CYS A 10 -2.53 -7.34 -9.26
CA CYS A 10 -2.95 -6.24 -8.36
C CYS A 10 -4.12 -6.73 -7.48
N ILE A 11 -4.12 -6.34 -6.22
CA ILE A 11 -5.23 -6.52 -5.27
C ILE A 11 -6.04 -5.22 -5.13
N ALA A 12 -7.27 -5.35 -4.63
CA ALA A 12 -8.06 -4.24 -4.10
C ALA A 12 -8.52 -4.59 -2.69
N LEU A 13 -8.45 -3.64 -1.76
CA LEU A 13 -8.79 -3.86 -0.35
C LEU A 13 -10.14 -3.21 -0.04
N LYS A 14 -11.12 -4.01 0.34
CA LYS A 14 -12.46 -3.53 0.71
C LYS A 14 -12.61 -3.49 2.23
N SER A 15 -13.00 -2.34 2.76
CA SER A 15 -13.35 -2.23 4.17
C SER A 15 -14.69 -2.89 4.45
N LYS A 16 -14.74 -3.71 5.49
CA LYS A 16 -15.99 -4.30 5.99
C LYS A 16 -16.87 -3.27 6.73
N LEU A 17 -16.30 -2.13 7.15
CA LEU A 17 -16.99 -1.14 7.96
C LEU A 17 -17.95 -0.27 7.13
N ASN A 18 -17.50 0.18 5.96
CA ASN A 18 -18.28 1.07 5.10
C ASN A 18 -18.50 0.52 3.68
N GLY A 19 -17.96 -0.67 3.38
CA GLY A 19 -18.07 -1.29 2.05
C GLY A 19 -17.29 -0.58 0.96
N LYS A 20 -16.50 0.47 1.26
CA LYS A 20 -15.66 1.19 0.31
C LYS A 20 -14.30 0.52 0.16
N TYR A 21 -13.63 0.82 -0.93
CA TYR A 21 -12.28 0.34 -1.22
C TYR A 21 -11.23 1.33 -0.74
N LEU A 22 -10.09 0.83 -0.29
CA LEU A 22 -8.90 1.65 -0.08
C LEU A 22 -8.44 2.20 -1.45
N ARG A 23 -8.18 3.50 -1.53
CA ARG A 23 -7.70 4.18 -2.73
C ARG A 23 -6.53 5.11 -2.43
N TYR A 24 -5.66 5.26 -3.43
CA TYR A 24 -4.71 6.36 -3.48
C TYR A 24 -5.43 7.68 -3.83
N SER A 25 -5.16 8.72 -3.04
CA SER A 25 -5.76 10.05 -3.19
C SER A 25 -4.70 11.08 -3.59
N PRO A 26 -4.43 11.27 -4.90
CA PRO A 26 -3.51 12.31 -5.35
C PRO A 26 -3.97 13.71 -4.93
N GLU A 27 -5.28 13.92 -4.81
CA GLU A 27 -5.89 15.19 -4.41
C GLU A 27 -5.64 15.52 -2.92
N ASN A 28 -5.55 14.52 -2.04
CA ASN A 28 -5.41 14.73 -0.59
C ASN A 28 -3.97 14.51 -0.11
N GLY A 29 -2.98 14.94 -0.89
CA GLY A 29 -1.59 14.84 -0.47
C GLY A 29 -1.04 13.41 -0.49
N LYS A 30 -1.55 12.56 -1.40
CA LYS A 30 -1.02 11.20 -1.69
C LYS A 30 -1.27 10.16 -0.60
N VAL A 31 -2.18 10.44 0.33
CA VAL A 31 -2.64 9.51 1.36
C VAL A 31 -3.44 8.35 0.77
N LEU A 32 -3.54 7.27 1.55
CA LEU A 32 -4.43 6.14 1.26
C LEU A 32 -5.72 6.26 2.09
N GLU A 33 -6.87 6.28 1.42
CA GLU A 33 -8.18 6.56 2.03
C GLU A 33 -9.20 5.47 1.69
N VAL A 34 -10.13 5.21 2.60
CA VAL A 34 -11.18 4.19 2.41
C VAL A 34 -12.44 4.82 1.81
N THR A 35 -12.28 5.41 0.62
CA THR A 35 -13.31 6.20 -0.09
C THR A 35 -13.55 5.74 -1.53
N GLY A 36 -12.86 4.69 -1.99
CA GLY A 36 -13.02 4.15 -3.35
C GLY A 36 -14.37 3.46 -3.56
N GLU A 37 -15.00 3.72 -4.70
CA GLU A 37 -16.32 3.17 -5.05
C GLU A 37 -16.26 1.78 -5.68
N ASP A 38 -15.21 1.48 -6.45
CA ASP A 38 -15.06 0.23 -7.20
C ASP A 38 -13.64 -0.35 -7.11
N CYS A 39 -13.50 -1.63 -7.47
CA CYS A 39 -12.24 -2.37 -7.42
C CYS A 39 -11.42 -2.32 -8.73
N ILE A 40 -11.94 -1.68 -9.78
CA ILE A 40 -11.30 -1.66 -11.11
C ILE A 40 -10.56 -0.36 -11.37
N SER A 41 -10.86 0.69 -10.60
CA SER A 41 -10.17 1.98 -10.63
C SER A 41 -8.66 1.81 -10.43
N PRO A 42 -7.81 2.47 -11.25
CA PRO A 42 -6.37 2.46 -11.04
C PRO A 42 -5.95 2.93 -9.64
N TYR A 43 -6.77 3.78 -9.00
CA TYR A 43 -6.51 4.29 -7.65
C TYR A 43 -6.78 3.26 -6.55
N THR A 44 -7.62 2.25 -6.78
CA THR A 44 -7.98 1.22 -5.78
C THR A 44 -7.20 -0.08 -5.95
N ARG A 45 -6.26 -0.12 -6.91
CA ARG A 45 -5.45 -1.29 -7.23
C ARG A 45 -4.02 -1.15 -6.75
N PHE A 46 -3.51 -2.20 -6.11
CA PHE A 46 -2.17 -2.25 -5.54
C PHE A 46 -1.43 -3.52 -5.93
N CYS A 47 -0.19 -3.41 -6.39
CA CYS A 47 0.72 -4.52 -6.60
C CYS A 47 1.30 -4.94 -5.25
N VAL A 48 1.43 -6.26 -5.03
CA VAL A 48 2.09 -6.81 -3.85
C VAL A 48 3.34 -7.56 -4.30
N GLU A 49 4.46 -7.26 -3.65
CA GLU A 49 5.77 -7.84 -3.95
C GLU A 49 6.36 -8.40 -2.65
N PRO A 50 6.91 -9.62 -2.63
CA PRO A 50 7.55 -10.15 -1.43
C PRO A 50 8.81 -9.35 -1.08
N SER A 51 9.12 -9.24 0.21
CA SER A 51 10.41 -8.73 0.65
C SER A 51 11.55 -9.62 0.15
N LYS A 52 12.70 -9.00 -0.14
CA LYS A 52 13.93 -9.71 -0.51
C LYS A 52 14.75 -10.15 0.69
N LYS A 53 14.56 -9.52 1.85
CA LYS A 53 15.37 -9.73 3.06
C LYS A 53 14.61 -10.31 4.24
N HIS A 54 13.29 -10.09 4.31
CA HIS A 54 12.49 -10.42 5.50
C HIS A 54 11.33 -11.33 5.14
N ASP A 55 11.46 -12.61 5.48
CA ASP A 55 10.38 -13.58 5.27
C ASP A 55 9.08 -13.12 5.95
N GLY A 56 7.96 -13.35 5.28
CA GLY A 56 6.63 -12.92 5.75
C GLY A 56 6.35 -11.42 5.61
N HIS A 57 7.30 -10.62 5.11
CA HIS A 57 7.05 -9.21 4.82
C HIS A 57 6.83 -8.98 3.32
N ILE A 58 6.04 -7.96 3.02
CA ILE A 58 5.70 -7.55 1.66
C ILE A 58 5.90 -6.06 1.47
N HIS A 59 6.10 -5.68 0.22
CA HIS A 59 5.92 -4.32 -0.28
C HIS A 59 4.56 -4.22 -0.95
N ILE A 60 3.90 -3.08 -0.79
CA ILE A 60 2.68 -2.75 -1.52
C ILE A 60 2.92 -1.48 -2.31
N ARG A 61 2.57 -1.50 -3.60
CA ARG A 61 2.79 -0.38 -4.53
C ARG A 61 1.50 -0.02 -5.25
N CYS A 62 1.20 1.27 -5.33
CA CYS A 62 0.03 1.77 -6.07
C CYS A 62 0.15 1.45 -7.56
N CYS A 63 -0.86 0.82 -8.16
CA CYS A 63 -0.86 0.52 -9.60
C CYS A 63 -0.96 1.82 -10.44
N TYR A 64 -1.50 2.93 -9.89
CA TYR A 64 -1.59 4.23 -10.57
C TYR A 64 -0.24 4.96 -10.76
N ASN A 65 0.49 5.26 -9.69
CA ASN A 65 1.69 6.10 -9.74
C ASN A 65 3.00 5.30 -9.60
N ASN A 66 2.93 3.97 -9.49
CA ASN A 66 4.09 3.10 -9.31
C ASN A 66 4.91 3.41 -8.04
N LYS A 67 4.28 3.98 -7.00
CA LYS A 67 4.96 4.31 -5.74
C LYS A 67 4.56 3.38 -4.61
N TYR A 68 5.55 3.04 -3.79
CA TYR A 68 5.41 2.16 -2.64
C TYR A 68 4.69 2.85 -1.48
N TRP A 69 3.98 2.05 -0.72
CA TRP A 69 3.37 2.44 0.53
C TRP A 69 4.46 2.71 1.56
N VAL A 70 4.34 3.85 2.24
CA VAL A 70 5.25 4.28 3.30
C VAL A 70 4.46 4.99 4.39
N ALA A 71 4.78 4.71 5.64
CA ALA A 71 4.20 5.44 6.77
C ALA A 71 4.89 6.80 6.89
N ARG A 72 4.11 7.87 7.04
CA ARG A 72 4.63 9.22 7.29
C ARG A 72 3.82 9.92 8.36
N GLU A 73 4.49 10.71 9.18
CA GLU A 73 3.83 11.64 10.07
C GLU A 73 3.35 12.86 9.27
N VAL A 74 2.06 13.15 9.35
CA VAL A 74 1.40 14.31 8.74
C VAL A 74 0.53 14.95 9.79
N ASN A 75 0.76 16.23 10.09
CA ASN A 75 0.00 16.97 11.10
C ASN A 75 -0.08 16.24 12.46
N HIS A 76 1.04 15.63 12.89
CA HIS A 76 1.13 14.83 14.12
C HIS A 76 0.36 13.50 14.13
N GLU A 77 -0.10 13.03 12.97
CA GLU A 77 -0.76 11.74 12.81
C GLU A 77 0.01 10.86 11.81
N TRP A 78 0.12 9.57 12.10
CA TRP A 78 0.73 8.62 11.17
C TRP A 78 -0.27 8.22 10.09
N CYS A 79 0.11 8.49 8.83
CA CYS A 79 -0.67 8.17 7.65
C CYS A 79 0.12 7.22 6.74
N LEU A 80 -0.59 6.30 6.10
CA LEU A 80 -0.01 5.48 5.03
C LEU A 80 -0.15 6.22 3.69
N MET A 81 0.95 6.37 2.97
CA MET A 81 1.04 7.16 1.74
C MET A 81 1.61 6.34 0.58
N GLY A 82 1.12 6.57 -0.63
CA GLY A 82 1.71 6.00 -1.85
C GLY A 82 2.76 6.93 -2.44
N ASP A 83 3.89 7.16 -1.75
CA ASP A 83 4.87 8.18 -2.14
C ASP A 83 6.34 7.73 -2.22
N ALA A 84 6.71 6.53 -1.74
CA ALA A 84 8.09 6.05 -1.85
C ALA A 84 8.41 5.60 -3.29
N ASN A 85 9.54 6.05 -3.84
CA ASN A 85 9.92 5.73 -5.23
C ASN A 85 10.53 4.33 -5.35
N GLU A 86 11.15 3.83 -4.29
CA GLU A 86 11.86 2.56 -4.22
C GLU A 86 11.49 1.83 -2.93
N PRO A 87 11.60 0.48 -2.90
CA PRO A 87 11.39 -0.27 -1.67
C PRO A 87 12.55 -0.01 -0.69
N GLN A 88 12.21 0.19 0.59
CA GLN A 88 13.16 0.30 1.70
C GLN A 88 12.90 -0.83 2.69
N GLU A 89 13.93 -1.63 2.98
CA GLU A 89 13.84 -2.85 3.80
C GLU A 89 14.64 -2.79 5.10
N ASP A 90 15.22 -1.63 5.42
CA ASP A 90 15.76 -1.39 6.75
C ASP A 90 14.60 -1.11 7.73
N LEU A 91 14.35 -2.04 8.66
CA LEU A 91 13.27 -1.93 9.65
C LEU A 91 13.47 -0.77 10.65
N SER A 92 14.68 -0.21 10.74
CA SER A 92 14.98 0.95 11.59
C SER A 92 14.82 2.29 10.84
N ASP A 93 14.70 2.26 9.51
CA ASP A 93 14.53 3.45 8.70
C ASP A 93 13.06 3.93 8.76
N PRO A 94 12.78 5.20 9.12
CA PRO A 94 11.41 5.72 9.13
C PRO A 94 10.74 5.74 7.75
N SER A 95 11.50 5.56 6.67
CA SER A 95 11.01 5.42 5.29
C SER A 95 10.82 3.97 4.85
N CYS A 96 10.94 2.99 5.76
CA CYS A 96 10.66 1.58 5.52
C CYS A 96 9.30 1.37 4.84
N THR A 97 9.26 0.52 3.82
CA THR A 97 8.07 0.23 3.01
C THR A 97 7.48 -1.16 3.27
N LEU A 98 8.04 -1.88 4.24
CA LEU A 98 7.62 -3.23 4.57
C LEU A 98 6.33 -3.23 5.41
N LEU A 99 5.43 -4.13 5.05
CA LEU A 99 4.26 -4.51 5.86
C LEU A 99 4.34 -5.99 6.19
N TRP A 100 3.85 -6.37 7.37
CA TRP A 100 3.70 -7.77 7.75
C TRP A 100 2.49 -8.38 7.01
N ALA A 101 2.67 -9.57 6.42
CA ALA A 101 1.62 -10.32 5.70
C ALA A 101 1.18 -11.61 6.40
#